data_AF-A0A1J3HAB3-F1
#
_entry.id   AF-A0A1J3HAB3-F1
#
_cell.length_a   1.000
_cell.length_b   1.000
_cell.length_c   1.000
_cell.angle_alpha   90.00
_cell.angle_beta   90.00
_cell.angle_gamma   90.00
#
_symmetry.space_group_name_H-M   'P 1'
#
loop_
_entity.id
_entity.type
_entity.pdbx_description
1 polymer ?
#
loop_
_entity_poly.entity_id
_entity_poly.type
_entity_poly.pdbx_seq_one_letter_code
_entity_poly.pdbx_strand_id
1 'polypeptide(L)'
;RDLQQLCLYDFMHGTRVADGGDFIQFVHLKVLALGMRMRKLPDEIRFPPHFAHILLQFCYMEEDPMPVLEKLLHLKWVELLSHAFSG
;
A
#
# COMPACT_ATOMS: atom_id res chain seq x y z
N ARG A 1 5.26 11.80 -16.64
CA ARG A 1 5.42 12.35 -15.28
C ARG A 1 4.09 12.24 -14.51
N ASP A 2 3.25 11.24 -14.86
CA ASP A 2 1.80 11.28 -14.62
C ASP A 2 1.28 9.91 -14.19
N LEU A 3 2.11 9.16 -13.45
CA LEU A 3 1.74 7.82 -13.03
C LEU A 3 0.58 7.90 -12.04
N GLN A 4 -0.61 7.49 -12.50
CA GLN A 4 -1.83 7.51 -11.69
C GLN A 4 -2.09 6.17 -11.00
N GLN A 5 -1.50 5.10 -11.52
CA GLN A 5 -1.68 3.74 -10.99
C GLN A 5 -0.33 3.05 -10.89
N LEU A 6 -0.08 2.43 -9.75
CA LEU A 6 1.13 1.68 -9.48
C LEU A 6 0.73 0.29 -8.97
N CYS A 7 1.21 -0.74 -9.65
CA CYS A 7 1.00 -2.13 -9.27
C CYS A 7 2.38 -2.73 -8.97
N LEU A 8 2.57 -3.21 -7.75
CA LEU A 8 3.82 -3.83 -7.35
C LEU A 8 3.51 -5.22 -6.78
N TYR A 9 3.96 -6.24 -7.48
CA TYR A 9 3.83 -7.63 -7.03
C TYR A 9 5.20 -8.27 -6.97
N ASP A 10 5.53 -8.85 -5.81
CA ASP A 10 6.71 -9.66 -5.62
C ASP A 10 6.27 -11.08 -5.26
N PHE A 11 6.19 -11.93 -6.28
CA PHE A 11 5.83 -13.33 -6.16
C PHE A 11 7.03 -14.24 -5.82
N MET A 12 8.24 -13.67 -5.72
CA MET A 12 9.44 -14.49 -5.56
C MET A 12 9.62 -14.94 -4.11
N HIS A 13 9.52 -16.26 -3.94
CA HIS A 13 9.74 -16.98 -2.68
C HIS A 13 11.04 -16.57 -1.98
N GLY A 14 10.94 -15.87 -0.85
CA GLY A 14 12.03 -15.84 0.12
C GLY A 14 12.02 -14.60 0.99
N THR A 15 11.53 -14.75 2.21
CA THR A 15 11.85 -14.04 3.48
C THR A 15 11.98 -12.50 3.51
N ARG A 16 11.98 -11.82 2.37
CA ARG A 16 12.21 -10.39 2.24
C ARG A 16 10.89 -9.70 2.54
N VAL A 17 10.90 -9.00 3.65
CA VAL A 17 9.85 -8.07 4.02
C VAL A 17 10.26 -6.72 3.47
N ALA A 18 9.42 -6.11 2.64
CA ALA A 18 9.64 -4.74 2.23
C ALA A 18 9.36 -3.80 3.40
N ASP A 19 10.29 -2.88 3.64
CA ASP A 19 10.07 -1.72 4.51
C ASP A 19 9.27 -0.71 3.67
N GLY A 20 8.01 -0.47 4.04
CA GLY A 20 7.03 0.32 3.27
C GLY A 20 7.64 1.45 2.42
N GLY A 21 7.42 1.38 1.11
CA GLY A 21 8.02 2.28 0.12
C GLY A 21 7.62 3.75 0.30
N ASP A 22 8.38 4.64 -0.34
CA ASP A 22 8.01 6.05 -0.45
C ASP A 22 7.27 6.29 -1.78
N PHE A 23 5.99 6.66 -1.67
CA PHE A 23 5.11 6.90 -2.82
C PHE A 23 4.95 8.39 -3.13
N ILE A 24 5.53 9.30 -2.34
CA ILE A 24 5.42 10.75 -2.56
C ILE A 24 6.07 11.20 -3.86
N GLN A 25 7.04 10.43 -4.37
CA GLN A 25 7.66 10.64 -5.68
C GLN A 25 6.65 10.54 -6.84
N PHE A 26 5.48 9.93 -6.61
CA PHE A 26 4.39 9.82 -7.56
C PHE A 26 3.24 10.77 -7.21
N VAL A 27 3.47 12.08 -7.32
CA VAL A 27 2.52 13.14 -6.92
C VAL A 27 1.11 13.03 -7.52
N HIS A 28 0.95 12.31 -8.64
CA HIS A 28 -0.33 12.10 -9.32
C HIS A 28 -0.92 10.69 -9.10
N LEU A 29 -0.30 9.86 -8.26
CA LEU A 29 -0.76 8.52 -7.97
C LEU A 29 -2.11 8.56 -7.25
N LYS A 30 -3.06 7.81 -7.77
CA LYS A 30 -4.42 7.66 -7.24
C LYS A 30 -4.70 6.24 -6.79
N VAL A 31 -4.07 5.26 -7.43
CA VAL A 31 -4.31 3.83 -7.20
C VAL A 31 -3.00 3.13 -6.90
N LEU A 32 -2.95 2.37 -5.81
CA LEU A 32 -1.83 1.51 -5.46
C LEU A 32 -2.33 0.10 -5.22
N ALA A 33 -1.81 -0.86 -6.00
CA ALA A 33 -2.01 -2.28 -5.78
C ALA A 33 -0.68 -2.90 -5.31
N LEU A 34 -0.71 -3.51 -4.12
CA LEU A 34 0.44 -4.19 -3.54
C LEU A 34 0.14 -5.69 -3.41
N GLY A 35 1.08 -6.50 -3.88
CA GLY A 35 1.16 -7.90 -3.54
C GLY A 35 2.58 -8.37 -3.31
N MET A 36 3.12 -7.93 -2.17
CA MET A 36 4.44 -8.30 -1.68
C MET A 36 4.41 -8.34 -0.16
N ARG A 37 5.24 -9.20 0.46
CA ARG A 37 5.30 -9.28 1.92
C ARG A 37 5.82 -7.98 2.53
N MET A 38 5.07 -7.41 3.45
CA MET A 38 5.37 -6.17 4.17
C MET A 38 5.04 -6.35 5.63
N ARG A 39 5.80 -5.73 6.53
CA ARG A 39 5.45 -5.71 7.95
C ARG A 39 4.28 -4.77 8.22
N LYS A 40 4.28 -3.62 7.55
CA LYS A 40 3.29 -2.55 7.72
C LYS A 40 3.24 -1.62 6.51
N LEU A 41 2.17 -0.82 6.43
CA LEU A 41 2.11 0.31 5.51
C LEU A 41 3.06 1.43 5.93
N PRO A 42 3.59 2.22 4.98
CA PRO A 42 4.29 3.45 5.30
C PRO A 42 3.33 4.46 5.95
N ASP A 43 3.87 5.46 6.66
CA ASP A 43 3.04 6.52 7.26
C ASP A 43 2.31 7.38 6.20
N GLU A 44 1.25 8.07 6.63
CA GLU A 44 0.41 8.93 5.77
C GLU A 44 1.20 9.93 4.91
N ILE A 45 2.31 10.47 5.43
CA ILE A 45 3.15 11.49 4.78
C ILE A 45 3.82 10.93 3.51
N ARG A 46 3.96 9.61 3.41
CA ARG A 46 4.57 8.92 2.27
C ARG A 46 3.56 8.64 1.16
N PHE A 47 2.29 8.98 1.34
CA PHE A 47 1.27 8.88 0.30
C PHE A 47 1.03 10.23 -0.38
N PRO A 48 0.74 10.24 -1.69
CA PRO A 48 0.41 11.46 -2.41
C PRO A 48 -0.95 12.02 -1.97
N PRO A 49 -1.14 13.35 -2.06
CA PRO A 49 -2.31 14.02 -1.51
C PRO A 49 -3.63 13.66 -2.18
N HIS A 50 -3.63 13.12 -3.40
CA HIS A 50 -4.86 12.72 -4.11
C HIS A 50 -5.01 11.20 -4.23
N PHE A 51 -4.30 10.47 -3.38
CA PHE A 51 -4.40 9.02 -3.30
C PHE A 51 -5.82 8.60 -2.90
N ALA A 52 -6.43 7.72 -3.70
CA ALA A 52 -7.87 7.47 -3.65
C ALA A 52 -8.25 5.99 -3.55
N HIS A 53 -7.36 5.07 -3.93
CA HIS A 53 -7.65 3.64 -3.90
C HIS A 53 -6.40 2.84 -3.53
N ILE A 54 -6.52 1.99 -2.52
CA ILE A 54 -5.52 0.98 -2.19
C ILE A 54 -6.10 -0.44 -2.32
N LEU A 55 -5.33 -1.32 -2.94
CA LEU A 55 -5.57 -2.77 -2.99
C LEU A 55 -4.38 -3.48 -2.38
N LEU A 56 -4.64 -4.31 -1.37
CA LEU A 56 -3.64 -5.09 -0.64
C LEU A 56 -3.98 -6.57 -0.77
N GLN A 57 -3.06 -7.38 -1.29
CA GLN A 57 -3.25 -8.82 -1.47
C GLN A 57 -1.93 -9.54 -1.22
N PHE A 58 -1.90 -10.62 -0.44
CA PHE A 58 -0.65 -11.35 -0.12
C PHE A 58 0.43 -10.45 0.52
N CYS A 59 0.02 -9.42 1.27
CA CYS A 59 0.95 -8.52 1.96
C CYS A 59 1.43 -9.06 3.32
N TYR A 60 0.65 -9.92 3.96
CA TYR A 60 0.94 -10.55 5.26
C TYR A 60 1.36 -9.55 6.36
N MET A 61 0.77 -8.36 6.38
CA MET A 61 1.15 -7.32 7.34
C MET A 61 0.95 -7.79 8.79
N GLU A 62 1.94 -7.52 9.63
CA GLU A 62 1.93 -7.82 11.07
C GLU A 62 1.29 -6.66 11.85
N GLU A 63 1.44 -5.42 11.39
CA GLU A 63 0.75 -4.26 11.96
C GLU A 63 -0.57 -3.99 11.21
N ASP A 64 -1.62 -3.61 11.95
CA ASP A 64 -2.92 -3.24 11.39
C ASP A 64 -2.74 -2.08 10.40
N PRO A 65 -3.15 -2.21 9.12
CA PRO A 65 -3.07 -1.12 8.16
C PRO A 65 -4.06 0.02 8.42
N MET A 66 -5.16 -0.22 9.14
CA MET A 66 -6.26 0.75 9.31
C MET A 66 -5.83 2.10 9.88
N PRO A 67 -4.97 2.19 10.92
CA PRO A 67 -4.52 3.48 11.46
C PRO A 67 -3.79 4.38 10.45
N VAL A 68 -3.18 3.80 9.41
CA VAL A 68 -2.60 4.57 8.30
C VAL A 68 -3.70 4.96 7.32
N LEU A 69 -4.53 3.99 6.92
CA LEU A 69 -5.58 4.18 5.91
C LEU A 69 -6.61 5.23 6.33
N GLU A 70 -6.98 5.27 7.61
CA GLU A 70 -7.94 6.23 8.17
C GLU A 70 -7.46 7.68 8.11
N LYS A 71 -6.15 7.90 8.03
CA LYS A 71 -5.56 9.25 7.94
C LYS A 71 -5.51 9.77 6.51
N LEU A 72 -5.70 8.90 5.51
CA LEU A 72 -5.68 9.27 4.09
C LEU A 72 -7.01 9.94 3.71
N LEU A 73 -7.08 11.27 3.85
CA LEU A 73 -8.29 12.08 3.69
C LEU A 73 -9.04 11.93 2.35
N HIS A 74 -8.34 11.50 1.29
CA HIS A 74 -8.90 11.35 -0.05
C HIS A 74 -9.12 9.89 -0.47
N LEU A 75 -8.85 8.95 0.44
CA LEU A 75 -9.05 7.53 0.21
C LEU A 75 -10.55 7.24 0.08
N LYS A 76 -10.93 6.63 -1.04
CA LYS A 76 -12.33 6.30 -1.36
C LYS A 76 -12.59 4.80 -1.31
N TRP A 77 -11.58 4.01 -1.65
CA TRP A 77 -11.70 2.57 -1.79
C TRP A 77 -10.51 1.89 -1.11
N VAL A 78 -10.84 0.88 -0.30
CA VAL A 78 -9.87 -0.01 0.33
C VAL A 78 -10.29 -1.43 -0.02
N GLU A 79 -9.41 -2.16 -0.70
CA GLU A 79 -9.58 -3.57 -0.99
C GLU A 79 -8.54 -4.37 -0.21
N LEU A 80 -8.97 -5.04 0.86
CA LEU A 80 -8.17 -6.00 1.60
C LEU A 80 -8.52 -7.41 1.11
N LEU A 81 -7.64 -8.00 0.31
CA LEU A 81 -7.83 -9.32 -0.28
C LEU A 81 -7.07 -10.39 0.53
N SER A 82 -7.01 -11.62 -0.01
CA SER A 82 -6.37 -12.78 0.62
C SER A 82 -5.01 -12.42 1.23
N HIS A 83 -4.83 -12.70 2.52
CA HIS A 83 -3.58 -12.47 3.24
C HIS A 83 -3.06 -11.02 3.16
N ALA A 84 -3.92 -10.00 3.11
CA ALA A 84 -3.49 -8.61 3.21
C ALA A 84 -2.88 -8.29 4.59
N PHE A 85 -3.51 -8.78 5.66
CA PHE A 85 -3.13 -8.57 7.06
C PHE A 85 -3.16 -9.92 7.78
N SER A 86 -2.18 -10.18 8.64
CA SER A 86 -1.99 -11.46 9.31
C SER A 86 -2.57 -11.53 10.72
N GLY A 87 -2.78 -10.39 11.41
CA GLY A 87 -3.41 -10.34 12.73
C GLY A 87 -2.56 -10.91 13.86
#